data_AF-L9ZTD6-F1
#
_entry.id   AF-L9ZTD6-F1
#
_cell.length_a   1.000
_cell.length_b   1.000
_cell.length_c   1.000
_cell.angle_alpha   90.00
_cell.angle_beta   90.00
_cell.angle_gamma   90.00
#
_symmetry.space_group_name_H-M   'P 1'
#
loop_
_entity.id
_entity.type
_entity.pdbx_description
1 polymer ?
#
loop_
_entity_poly.entity_id
_entity_poly.type
_entity_poly.pdbx_seq_one_letter_code
_entity_poly.pdbx_strand_id
1 'polypeptide(L)' 'MTRLLECSVNVDLVAFGIVAIAIGVGVLSAARHFYPRLDLTDDALATVRLLTALIAAVLLLTGIGLVVVGIA' A
#
# COMPACT_ATOMS: atom_id res chain seq x y z
N MET A 1 -8.57 -33.96 22.09
CA MET A 1 -8.02 -32.62 22.42
C MET A 1 -7.65 -31.91 21.12
N THR A 2 -8.65 -31.39 20.42
CA THR A 2 -8.58 -30.84 19.05
C THR A 2 -9.18 -29.43 19.05
N ARG A 3 -8.48 -28.49 19.71
CA ARG A 3 -8.89 -27.09 19.91
C ARG A 3 -7.73 -26.11 19.62
N LEU A 4 -6.81 -26.46 18.71
CA LEU A 4 -5.61 -25.66 18.39
C LEU A 4 -5.49 -25.30 16.88
N LEU A 5 -6.51 -25.60 16.07
CA LEU A 5 -6.58 -25.27 14.63
C LEU A 5 -7.74 -24.30 14.33
N GLU A 6 -8.14 -23.48 15.31
CA GLU A 6 -9.23 -22.50 15.18
C GLU A 6 -8.76 -21.10 14.74
N CYS A 7 -7.48 -20.94 14.37
CA CYS A 7 -6.95 -19.72 13.74
C CYS A 7 -6.26 -20.12 12.43
N SER A 8 -7.05 -20.35 11.38
CA SER A 8 -6.54 -20.66 10.04
C SER A 8 -5.98 -19.39 9.39
N VAL A 9 -4.83 -18.92 9.85
CA VAL A 9 -4.14 -17.77 9.24
C VAL A 9 -3.89 -18.09 7.77
N ASN A 10 -4.49 -17.32 6.87
CA ASN A 10 -4.36 -17.50 5.43
C ASN A 10 -3.08 -16.79 4.95
N VAL A 11 -1.99 -17.56 4.94
CA VAL A 11 -0.63 -17.06 4.65
C VAL A 11 -0.54 -16.41 3.26
N ASP A 12 -1.24 -16.93 2.27
CA ASP A 12 -1.29 -16.35 0.93
C ASP A 12 -1.89 -14.93 0.94
N LEU A 13 -2.95 -14.72 1.72
CA LEU A 13 -3.61 -13.42 1.82
C LEU A 13 -2.74 -12.40 2.57
N VAL A 14 -2.06 -12.83 3.63
CA VAL A 14 -1.09 -12.01 4.36
C VAL A 14 0.08 -11.61 3.46
N ALA A 15 0.62 -12.56 2.67
CA ALA A 15 1.69 -12.29 1.71
C ALA A 15 1.26 -11.28 0.65
N PHE A 16 0.04 -11.40 0.13
CA PHE A 16 -0.53 -10.43 -0.82
C PHE A 16 -0.67 -9.03 -0.20
N GLY A 17 -1.09 -8.96 1.07
CA GLY A 17 -1.14 -7.70 1.82
C GLY A 17 0.22 -7.04 1.97
N ILE A 18 1.28 -7.80 2.28
CA ILE A 18 2.65 -7.29 2.39
C ILE A 18 3.15 -6.78 1.03
N VAL A 19 2.90 -7.51 -0.06
CA VAL A 19 3.28 -7.08 -1.42
C VAL A 19 2.55 -5.78 -1.80
N ALA A 20 1.27 -5.66 -1.50
CA ALA A 20 0.50 -4.44 -1.75
C ALA A 20 1.09 -3.23 -0.99
N ILE A 21 1.49 -3.42 0.27
CA ILE A 21 2.16 -2.37 1.07
C ILE A 21 3.51 -2.01 0.43
N ALA A 22 4.32 -2.99 0.05
CA ALA A 22 5.62 -2.76 -0.57
C ALA A 22 5.51 -1.98 -1.88
N ILE A 23 4.52 -2.30 -2.72
CA ILE A 23 4.24 -1.58 -3.97
C ILE A 23 3.78 -0.14 -3.66
N GLY A 24 2.87 0.05 -2.70
CA GLY A 24 2.39 1.39 -2.31
C GLY A 24 3.52 2.30 -1.82
N VAL A 25 4.40 1.77 -0.96
CA VAL A 25 5.59 2.49 -0.48
C VAL A 25 6.57 2.74 -1.62
N GLY A 26 6.79 1.76 -2.51
CA GLY A 26 7.66 1.90 -3.68
C GLY A 26 7.21 3.00 -4.63
N VAL A 27 5.92 3.04 -4.97
CA VAL A 27 5.32 4.08 -5.81
C VAL A 27 5.44 5.44 -5.14
N LEU A 28 5.16 5.55 -3.84
CA LEU A 28 5.26 6.81 -3.12
C LEU A 28 6.71 7.32 -3.04
N SER A 29 7.66 6.43 -2.81
CA SER A 29 9.10 6.74 -2.79
C SER A 29 9.61 7.18 -4.17
N ALA A 30 9.24 6.44 -5.22
CA ALA A 30 9.56 6.79 -6.60
C ALA A 30 8.99 8.15 -6.96
N ALA A 31 7.71 8.39 -6.66
CA ALA A 31 7.07 9.66 -6.92
C ALA A 31 7.80 10.79 -6.17
N ARG A 32 8.11 10.62 -4.88
CA ARG A 32 8.85 11.61 -4.07
C ARG A 32 10.27 11.87 -4.59
N HIS A 33 10.88 10.91 -5.28
CA HIS A 33 12.20 11.07 -5.91
C HIS A 33 12.13 11.72 -7.29
N PHE A 34 11.10 11.43 -8.08
CA PHE A 34 10.92 12.00 -9.42
C PHE A 34 10.30 13.41 -9.39
N TYR A 35 9.41 13.72 -8.45
CA TYR A 35 8.80 15.05 -8.31
C TYR A 35 9.80 16.22 -8.26
N PRO A 36 10.88 16.18 -7.47
CA PRO A 36 11.86 17.27 -7.44
C PRO A 36 12.68 17.41 -8.73
N ARG A 37 12.53 16.49 -9.70
CA ARG A 37 13.24 16.52 -10.99
C ARG A 37 12.34 16.77 -12.20
N LEU A 38 11.03 16.86 -12.02
CA LEU A 38 10.13 17.23 -13.10
C LEU A 38 9.95 18.75 -13.10
N ASP A 39 10.46 19.40 -14.14
CA ASP A 39 10.29 20.83 -14.43
C ASP A 39 8.84 21.10 -14.91
N LEU A 40 7.88 20.75 -14.06
CA LEU A 40 6.45 20.87 -14.27
C LEU A 40 5.96 22.14 -13.56
N THR A 41 5.05 22.87 -14.21
CA THR A 41 4.31 23.98 -13.60
C THR A 41 3.76 23.60 -12.22
N ASP A 42 3.88 24.50 -11.24
CA ASP A 42 3.54 24.27 -9.82
C ASP A 42 2.14 23.65 -9.59
N ASP A 43 1.15 24.04 -10.40
CA ASP A 43 -0.22 23.47 -10.35
C ASP A 43 -0.28 21.98 -10.73
N ALA A 44 0.51 21.57 -11.72
CA ALA A 44 0.60 20.17 -12.14
C ALA A 44 1.32 19.34 -11.09
N LEU A 45 2.40 19.85 -10.49
CA LEU A 45 3.09 19.18 -9.39
C LEU A 45 2.18 18.97 -8.18
N ALA A 46 1.40 19.99 -7.80
CA ALA A 46 0.48 19.92 -6.68
C ALA A 46 -0.60 18.83 -6.90
N THR A 47 -1.20 18.80 -8.09
CA THR A 47 -2.23 17.82 -8.46
C THR A 47 -1.70 16.39 -8.43
N VAL A 48 -0.57 16.14 -9.09
CA VAL A 48 -0.02 14.78 -9.20
C VAL A 48 0.48 14.31 -7.82
N ARG A 49 1.04 15.20 -6.99
CA ARG A 49 1.40 14.90 -5.59
C ARG A 49 0.19 14.50 -4.75
N LEU A 50 -0.93 15.23 -4.88
CA LEU A 50 -2.17 14.93 -4.16
C LEU A 50 -2.75 13.58 -4.62
N LEU A 51 -2.77 13.33 -5.93
CA LEU A 51 -3.19 12.06 -6.51
C LEU A 51 -2.32 10.90 -6.02
N THR A 52 -1.00 11.07 -5.98
CA THR A 52 -0.06 10.06 -5.49
C THR A 52 -0.27 9.77 -4.01
N ALA A 53 -0.46 10.82 -3.20
CA ALA A 53 -0.76 10.66 -1.79
C ALA A 53 -2.06 9.88 -1.58
N LEU A 54 -3.08 10.14 -2.40
CA LEU A 54 -4.36 9.43 -2.36
C LEU A 54 -4.20 7.96 -2.79
N ILE A 55 -3.48 7.69 -3.88
CA ILE A 55 -3.19 6.32 -4.33
C ILE A 55 -2.42 5.57 -3.25
N ALA A 56 -1.37 6.17 -2.66
CA ALA A 56 -0.61 5.54 -1.59
C ALA A 56 -1.45 5.28 -0.34
N ALA A 57 -2.34 6.20 0.03
CA ALA A 57 -3.27 6.01 1.13
C ALA A 57 -4.21 4.82 0.88
N VAL A 58 -4.77 4.71 -0.34
CA VAL A 58 -5.62 3.58 -0.72
C VAL A 58 -4.82 2.27 -0.71
N LEU A 59 -3.62 2.22 -1.28
CA LEU A 59 -2.78 1.02 -1.26
C LEU A 59 -2.43 0.56 0.15
N LEU A 60 -2.09 1.49 1.05
CA LEU A 60 -1.83 1.17 2.45
C LEU A 60 -3.10 0.65 3.14
N LEU A 61 -4.24 1.30 2.91
CA LEU A 61 -5.52 0.89 3.49
C LEU A 61 -5.94 -0.52 3.01
N THR A 62 -5.80 -0.79 1.71
CA THR A 62 -6.07 -2.11 1.12
C THR A 62 -5.10 -3.16 1.64
N GLY A 63 -3.80 -2.85 1.74
CA GLY A 63 -2.81 -3.76 2.29
C GLY A 63 -3.09 -4.13 3.75
N ILE A 64 -3.43 -3.14 4.59
CA ILE A 64 -3.85 -3.38 5.97
C ILE A 64 -5.13 -4.24 6.01
N GLY A 65 -6.11 -3.94 5.17
CA GLY A 65 -7.35 -4.73 5.06
C GLY A 65 -7.09 -6.19 4.72
N LEU A 66 -6.20 -6.47 3.75
CA LEU A 66 -5.82 -7.84 3.38
C LEU A 66 -5.12 -8.59 4.52
N VAL A 67 -4.23 -7.92 5.27
CA VAL A 67 -3.56 -8.53 6.43
C VAL A 67 -4.57 -8.84 7.54
N VAL A 68 -5.50 -7.93 7.83
CA VAL A 68 -6.54 -8.15 8.85
C VAL A 68 -7.44 -9.31 8.45
N VAL A 69 -7.91 -9.38 7.21
CA VAL A 69 -8.73 -10.50 6.70
C VAL A 69 -7.95 -11.82 6.69
N GLY A 70 -6.63 -11.79 6.49
CA GLY A 70 -5.82 -13.01 6.48
C GLY A 70 -5.55 -13.58 7.88
N ILE A 71 -5.69 -12.76 8.91
CA ILE A 71 -5.48 -13.12 10.32
C ILE A 71 -6.80 -13.41 11.05
N ALA A 72 -7.89 -12.75 10.66
CA ALA A 72 -9.24 -12.94 11.19
C ALA A 72 -9.90 -14.23 10.68
#